data_AF-A0A3L7RVG9-F1
#
_entry.id   AF-A0A3L7RVG9-F1
#
_cell.length_a   1.000
_cell.length_b   1.000
_cell.length_c   1.000
_cell.angle_alpha   90.00
_cell.angle_beta   90.00
_cell.angle_gamma   90.00
#
_symmetry.space_group_name_H-M   'P 1'
#
loop_
_entity.id
_entity.type
_entity.pdbx_description
1 polymer ?
#
loop_
_entity_poly.entity_id
_entity_poly.type
_entity_poly.pdbx_seq_one_letter_code
_entity_poly.pdbx_strand_id
1 'polypeptide(L)'
;MSTTNNDSLESKLLGFFDDMASAKESSNYDCDKESFVFHMTDWSPSLDLIAKLYSNPAFFSQKESKRILQDLFYHVLPHLNAAAEIYDDAPEIYTMHNKQKPC
;
A
#
# COMPACT_ATOMS: atom_id res chain seq x y z
N MET A 1 -11.41 -14.97 -15.88
CA MET A 1 -12.08 -15.51 -14.67
C MET A 1 -11.12 -15.41 -13.49
N SER A 2 -10.98 -14.21 -12.91
CA SER A 2 -10.17 -13.96 -11.70
C SER A 2 -10.76 -12.83 -10.86
N THR A 3 -12.08 -12.66 -10.91
CA THR A 3 -12.84 -11.61 -10.21
C THR A 3 -13.04 -11.92 -8.73
N THR A 4 -13.17 -13.19 -8.35
CA THR A 4 -13.58 -13.59 -6.99
C THR A 4 -12.64 -13.19 -5.85
N ASN A 5 -11.33 -13.13 -6.09
CA ASN A 5 -10.36 -12.81 -5.03
C ASN A 5 -10.25 -11.30 -4.78
N ASN A 6 -10.31 -10.49 -5.83
CA ASN A 6 -10.27 -9.04 -5.70
C ASN A 6 -11.57 -8.52 -5.11
N ASP A 7 -12.72 -9.04 -5.55
CA ASP A 7 -14.03 -8.68 -5.00
C ASP A 7 -14.12 -9.01 -3.49
N SER A 8 -13.52 -10.14 -3.07
CA SER A 8 -13.46 -10.51 -1.65
C SER A 8 -12.50 -9.64 -0.84
N LEU A 9 -11.40 -9.15 -1.43
CA LEU A 9 -10.46 -8.25 -0.76
C LEU A 9 -11.07 -6.86 -0.60
N GLU A 10 -11.66 -6.34 -1.68
CA GLU A 10 -12.36 -5.06 -1.69
C GLU A 10 -13.46 -5.02 -0.62
N SER A 11 -14.31 -6.05 -0.53
CA SER A 11 -15.34 -6.13 0.51
C SER A 11 -14.77 -6.07 1.94
N LYS A 12 -13.62 -6.70 2.20
CA LYS A 12 -12.96 -6.63 3.52
C LYS A 12 -12.37 -5.26 3.80
N LEU A 13 -11.80 -4.61 2.79
CA LEU A 13 -11.22 -3.27 2.90
C LEU A 13 -12.32 -2.22 3.13
N LEU A 14 -13.46 -2.36 2.44
CA LEU A 14 -14.65 -1.53 2.69
C LEU A 14 -15.13 -1.66 4.13
N GLY A 15 -15.25 -2.89 4.64
CA GLY A 15 -15.64 -3.14 6.03
C GLY A 15 -14.64 -2.60 7.05
N PHE A 16 -13.34 -2.79 6.80
CA PHE A 16 -12.28 -2.20 7.62
C PHE A 16 -12.37 -0.67 7.64
N PHE A 17 -12.59 -0.05 6.48
CA PHE A 17 -12.76 1.39 6.39
C PHE A 17 -13.97 1.85 7.20
N ASP A 18 -15.12 1.18 7.07
CA ASP A 18 -16.34 1.52 7.81
C ASP A 18 -16.14 1.41 9.33
N ASP A 19 -15.48 0.34 9.78
CA ASP A 19 -15.17 0.11 11.20
C ASP A 19 -14.28 1.22 11.77
N MET A 20 -13.26 1.63 11.01
CA MET A 20 -12.36 2.73 11.40
C MET A 20 -13.08 4.08 11.32
N ALA A 21 -13.76 4.38 10.22
CA ALA A 21 -14.41 5.67 9.94
C ALA A 21 -15.56 6.00 10.89
N SER A 22 -16.16 5.01 11.55
CA SER A 22 -17.17 5.21 12.60
C SER A 22 -16.74 6.16 13.74
N ALA A 23 -15.43 6.42 13.90
CA ALA A 23 -14.90 7.35 14.90
C ALA A 23 -14.65 8.80 14.39
N LYS A 24 -14.84 9.10 13.09
CA LYS A 24 -14.53 10.41 12.49
C LYS A 24 -15.61 10.85 11.49
N GLU A 25 -16.31 11.96 11.76
CA GLU A 25 -17.23 12.56 10.78
C GLU A 25 -16.43 13.24 9.66
N SER A 26 -16.41 12.64 8.46
CA SER A 26 -15.89 13.25 7.22
C SER A 26 -17.05 13.68 6.32
N SER A 27 -17.00 14.92 5.81
CA SER A 27 -17.94 15.39 4.79
C SER A 27 -17.75 14.73 3.42
N ASN A 28 -16.63 14.00 3.23
CA ASN A 28 -16.26 13.32 1.99
C ASN A 28 -16.18 11.79 2.17
N TYR A 29 -16.85 11.23 3.17
CA TYR A 29 -16.79 9.82 3.56
C TYR A 29 -16.74 8.83 2.38
N ASP A 30 -17.68 8.93 1.44
CA ASP A 30 -17.76 7.99 0.31
C ASP A 30 -16.54 8.12 -0.62
N CYS A 31 -16.05 9.34 -0.84
CA CYS A 31 -14.86 9.58 -1.67
C CYS A 31 -13.59 9.08 -0.97
N ASP A 32 -13.49 9.30 0.34
CA ASP A 32 -12.37 8.81 1.17
C ASP A 32 -12.35 7.27 1.19
N LYS A 33 -13.52 6.63 1.30
CA LYS A 33 -13.69 5.18 1.28
C LYS A 33 -13.26 4.57 -0.05
N GLU A 34 -13.75 5.11 -1.16
CA GLU A 34 -13.36 4.64 -2.51
C GLU A 34 -11.86 4.83 -2.74
N SER A 35 -11.32 5.99 -2.35
CA SER A 35 -9.88 6.29 -2.47
C SER A 35 -9.03 5.31 -1.66
N PHE A 36 -9.42 5.02 -0.42
CA PHE A 36 -8.75 4.04 0.43
C PHE A 36 -8.69 2.66 -0.22
N VAL A 37 -9.83 2.16 -0.69
CA VAL A 37 -9.91 0.83 -1.33
C VAL A 37 -9.08 0.77 -2.59
N PHE A 38 -9.14 1.82 -3.42
CA PHE A 38 -8.30 1.91 -4.62
C PHE A 38 -6.82 1.82 -4.25
N HIS A 39 -6.35 2.64 -3.31
CA HIS A 39 -4.95 2.63 -2.91
C HIS A 39 -4.52 1.29 -2.29
N MET A 40 -5.39 0.59 -1.57
CA MET A 40 -5.11 -0.69 -0.92
C MET A 40 -5.17 -1.90 -1.86
N THR A 41 -5.70 -1.76 -3.08
CA THR A 41 -5.86 -2.86 -4.04
C THR A 41 -4.93 -2.75 -5.25
N ASP A 42 -4.60 -1.53 -5.69
CA ASP A 42 -3.81 -1.27 -6.90
C ASP A 42 -2.42 -1.92 -6.86
N TRP A 43 -1.79 -1.97 -5.69
CA TRP A 43 -0.45 -2.56 -5.52
C TRP A 43 -0.43 -4.09 -5.39
N SER A 44 -1.59 -4.76 -5.29
CA SER A 44 -1.69 -6.20 -5.01
C SER A 44 -0.80 -7.07 -5.91
N PRO A 45 -0.76 -6.86 -7.25
CA PRO A 45 0.13 -7.62 -8.14
C PRO A 45 1.62 -7.47 -7.79
N SER A 46 2.04 -6.29 -7.33
CA SER A 46 3.43 -6.01 -6.92
C SER A 46 3.80 -6.76 -5.65
N LEU A 47 2.91 -6.82 -4.64
CA LEU A 47 3.18 -7.64 -3.43
C LEU A 47 3.32 -9.12 -3.77
N ASP A 48 2.54 -9.60 -4.73
CA ASP A 48 2.61 -10.99 -5.18
C ASP A 48 3.98 -11.33 -5.78
N LEU A 49 4.57 -10.39 -6.53
CA LEU A 49 5.93 -10.50 -7.06
C LEU A 49 7.00 -10.41 -5.97
N ILE A 50 6.82 -9.51 -5.00
CA ILE A 50 7.74 -9.36 -3.86
C ILE A 50 7.75 -10.65 -3.04
N ALA A 51 6.59 -11.21 -2.71
CA ALA A 51 6.46 -12.47 -1.96
C ALA A 51 7.17 -13.62 -2.70
N LYS A 52 7.01 -13.70 -4.02
CA LYS A 52 7.73 -14.68 -4.87
C LYS A 52 9.24 -14.46 -4.83
N LEU A 53 9.71 -13.22 -4.92
CA LEU A 53 11.14 -12.88 -4.83
C LEU A 53 11.76 -13.35 -3.50
N TYR A 54 11.10 -13.08 -2.37
CA TYR A 54 11.60 -13.50 -1.06
C TYR A 54 11.49 -15.01 -0.83
N SER A 55 10.49 -15.66 -1.42
CA SER A 55 10.30 -17.11 -1.29
C SER A 55 11.22 -17.93 -2.19
N ASN A 56 11.62 -17.38 -3.34
CA ASN A 56 12.49 -18.06 -4.29
C ASN A 56 13.41 -17.08 -5.04
N PRO A 57 14.44 -16.54 -4.39
CA PRO A 57 15.29 -15.51 -4.98
C PRO A 57 16.10 -16.01 -6.19
N ALA A 58 16.41 -17.31 -6.26
CA ALA A 58 17.19 -17.89 -7.36
C ALA A 58 16.43 -17.89 -8.71
N PHE A 59 15.10 -17.75 -8.68
CA PHE A 59 14.28 -17.67 -9.88
C PHE A 59 14.41 -16.32 -10.61
N PHE A 60 14.81 -15.27 -9.90
CA PHE A 60 14.88 -13.92 -10.43
C PHE A 60 16.32 -13.53 -10.74
N SER A 61 16.55 -12.93 -11.89
CA SER A 61 17.83 -12.26 -12.15
C SER A 61 18.02 -11.06 -11.22
N GLN A 62 19.27 -10.59 -11.10
CA GLN A 62 19.58 -9.35 -10.39
C GLN A 62 18.79 -8.15 -10.94
N LYS A 63 18.58 -8.10 -12.26
CA LYS A 63 17.85 -7.02 -12.93
C LYS A 63 16.37 -7.04 -12.58
N GLU A 64 15.75 -8.23 -12.58
CA GLU A 64 14.35 -8.39 -12.19
C GLU A 64 14.15 -8.09 -10.71
N SER A 65 15.04 -8.60 -9.86
CA SER A 65 15.03 -8.32 -8.42
C SER A 65 15.11 -6.81 -8.15
N LYS A 66 16.01 -6.09 -8.85
CA LYS A 66 16.11 -4.63 -8.76
C LYS A 66 14.80 -3.97 -9.15
N ARG A 67 14.17 -4.37 -10.26
CA ARG A 67 12.91 -3.80 -10.72
C ARG A 67 11.78 -4.02 -9.71
N ILE A 68 11.63 -5.24 -9.19
CA ILE A 68 10.61 -5.58 -8.18
C ILE A 68 10.78 -4.72 -6.93
N LEU A 69 12.01 -4.55 -6.45
CA LEU A 69 12.30 -3.69 -5.31
C LEU A 69 12.05 -2.21 -5.63
N GLN A 70 12.37 -1.74 -6.83
CA GLN A 70 12.03 -0.38 -7.25
C GLN A 70 10.50 -0.17 -7.26
N ASP A 71 9.72 -1.11 -7.78
CA ASP A 71 8.26 -1.03 -7.79
C ASP A 71 7.68 -1.01 -6.35
N LEU A 72 8.29 -1.75 -5.40
CA LEU A 72 7.95 -1.63 -3.97
C LEU A 72 8.13 -0.18 -3.47
N PHE A 73 9.30 0.40 -3.69
CA PHE A 73 9.62 1.72 -3.15
C PHE A 73 8.89 2.87 -3.84
N TYR A 74 8.70 2.79 -5.16
CA TYR A 74 8.14 3.89 -5.96
C TYR A 74 6.64 3.80 -6.20
N HIS A 75 6.03 2.64 -6.00
CA HIS A 75 4.60 2.46 -6.25
C HIS A 75 3.87 1.93 -5.01
N VAL A 76 4.33 0.84 -4.38
CA VAL A 76 3.59 0.26 -3.24
C VAL A 76 3.61 1.17 -2.02
N LEU A 77 4.78 1.65 -1.58
CA LEU A 77 4.89 2.50 -0.39
C LEU A 77 4.09 3.82 -0.51
N PRO A 78 4.15 4.57 -1.64
CA PRO A 78 3.31 5.76 -1.80
C PRO A 78 1.80 5.48 -1.68
N HIS A 79 1.30 4.37 -2.23
CA HIS A 79 -0.12 4.02 -2.11
C HIS A 79 -0.51 3.64 -0.67
N LEU A 80 0.35 2.90 0.05
CA LEU A 80 0.11 2.59 1.46
C LEU A 80 0.09 3.86 2.33
N ASN A 81 0.98 4.81 2.06
CA ASN A 81 0.98 6.10 2.75
C ASN A 81 -0.30 6.89 2.44
N ALA A 82 -0.70 6.99 1.17
CA ALA A 82 -1.94 7.67 0.79
C ALA A 82 -3.16 7.06 1.50
N ALA A 83 -3.24 5.72 1.55
CA ALA A 83 -4.32 5.03 2.27
C ALA A 83 -4.32 5.33 3.78
N ALA A 84 -3.14 5.45 4.40
CA ALA A 84 -3.02 5.77 5.82
C ALA A 84 -3.33 7.25 6.13
N GLU A 85 -2.96 8.17 5.23
CA GLU A 85 -3.25 9.61 5.33
C GLU A 85 -4.76 9.90 5.33
N ILE A 86 -5.56 9.09 4.62
CA ILE A 86 -7.02 9.23 4.61
C ILE A 86 -7.60 9.15 6.03
N TYR A 87 -6.94 8.47 6.98
CA TYR A 87 -7.45 8.25 8.32
C TYR A 87 -6.64 8.87 9.47
N ASP A 88 -5.53 9.57 9.21
CA ASP A 88 -4.80 10.41 10.20
C ASP A 88 -3.86 9.67 11.16
N ASP A 89 -3.33 8.51 10.77
CA ASP A 89 -2.17 7.88 11.42
C ASP A 89 -1.28 7.17 10.40
N ALA A 90 -0.81 7.93 9.39
CA ALA A 90 0.32 7.47 8.59
C ALA A 90 1.56 7.49 9.50
N PRO A 91 2.15 6.34 9.84
CA PRO A 91 3.38 6.35 10.63
C PRO A 91 4.42 7.18 9.87
N GLU A 92 5.18 8.03 10.56
CA GLU A 92 6.36 8.67 9.97
C GLU A 92 7.38 7.56 9.65
N ILE A 93 7.27 6.94 8.47
CA ILE A 93 8.13 5.82 8.07
C ILE A 93 9.56 6.30 7.81
N TYR A 94 9.72 7.61 7.57
CA TYR A 94 10.99 8.30 7.47
C TYR A 94 10.90 9.66 8.14
N THR A 95 11.41 9.80 9.38
CA THR A 95 12.19 11.01 9.64
C THR A 95 13.30 10.98 8.60
N MET A 96 13.18 11.72 7.49
CA MET A 96 14.30 11.86 6.58
C MET A 96 15.47 12.30 7.45
N HIS A 97 16.45 11.42 7.60
CA HIS A 97 17.76 11.78 8.10
C HIS A 97 18.36 12.76 7.08
N ASN A 98 17.87 14.00 7.05
CA ASN A 98 18.71 15.16 6.89
C ASN A 98 19.64 15.13 8.10
N LYS A 99 20.66 14.27 8.00
CA LYS A 99 21.94 14.54 8.60
C LYS A 99 22.34 15.89 8.04
N GLN A 100 22.00 16.97 8.74
CA GLN A 100 22.94 18.07 8.85
C GLN A 100 24.25 17.38 9.20
N LYS A 101 25.17 17.31 8.24
CA LYS A 101 26.56 16.98 8.54
C LYS A 101 27.02 18.06 9.52
N PRO A 102 27.36 17.76 10.79
CA PRO A 102 28.40 18.53 11.42
C PRO A 102 29.72 18.13 10.75
N CYS A 103 30.63 19.09 10.64
CA CYS A 103 31.91 19.05 9.93
C CYS A 103 32.66 17.72 9.96
#